data_AF-A0A6B0UVL8-F1
#
_entry.id   AF-A0A6B0UVL8-F1
#
_cell.length_a   1.000
_cell.length_b   1.000
_cell.length_c   1.000
_cell.angle_alpha   90.00
_cell.angle_beta   90.00
_cell.angle_gamma   90.00
#
_symmetry.space_group_name_H-M   'P 1'
#
loop_
_entity.id
_entity.type
_entity.pdbx_description
1 polymer ?
#
loop_
_entity_poly.entity_id
_entity_poly.type
_entity_poly.pdbx_seq_one_letter_code
_entity_poly.pdbx_strand_id
1 'polypeptide(L)'
;GPGYTVFAALKKPKCQKYRAALSEEDKTARVSQTQENYCLFKQLDRGGLLYPTKFAINAMTHNYVVAQELSKQAKFMKVPIQHQFVTELTMELLSTNETPDFDACEEGHTSELVLKNLFYCSTNIVLKNYCRKVNEKLMRLIPSQRKENVKP
;
A
#
# COMPACT_ATOMS: atom_id res chain seq x y z
N GLY A 1 2.84 0.35 -5.76
CA GLY A 1 1.62 1.00 -6.28
C GLY A 1 0.40 0.15 -5.95
N PRO A 2 -0.82 0.69 -6.06
CA PRO A 2 -2.06 0.04 -5.61
C PRO A 2 -2.26 -1.39 -6.12
N GLY A 3 -2.05 -1.64 -7.42
CA GLY A 3 -2.18 -2.98 -8.01
C GLY A 3 -1.20 -4.02 -7.44
N TYR A 4 0.03 -3.61 -7.12
CA TYR A 4 1.02 -4.50 -6.49
C TYR A 4 0.68 -4.80 -5.03
N THR A 5 0.12 -3.83 -4.31
CA THR A 5 -0.35 -4.03 -2.93
C THR A 5 -1.52 -5.00 -2.88
N VAL A 6 -2.50 -4.86 -3.79
CA VAL A 6 -3.62 -5.81 -3.90
C VAL A 6 -3.12 -7.20 -4.28
N PHE A 7 -2.19 -7.31 -5.24
CA PHE A 7 -1.53 -8.57 -5.56
C PHE A 7 -0.87 -9.21 -4.34
N ALA A 8 -0.14 -8.43 -3.53
CA ALA A 8 0.49 -8.92 -2.31
C ALA A 8 -0.54 -9.38 -1.27
N ALA A 9 -1.63 -8.64 -1.07
CA ALA A 9 -2.69 -8.96 -0.14
C ALA A 9 -3.44 -10.25 -0.54
N LEU A 10 -3.56 -10.51 -1.84
CA LEU A 10 -4.24 -11.69 -2.40
C LEU A 10 -3.33 -12.93 -2.53
N LYS A 11 -2.05 -12.83 -2.14
CA LYS A 11 -1.11 -13.96 -2.30
C LYS A 11 -1.45 -15.16 -1.42
N LYS A 12 -2.06 -14.93 -0.24
CA LYS A 12 -2.40 -15.98 0.74
C LYS A 12 -3.88 -16.38 0.70
N PRO A 13 -4.85 -15.45 0.75
CA PRO A 13 -6.26 -15.81 0.75
C PRO A 13 -6.68 -16.36 -0.62
N LYS A 14 -7.40 -17.49 -0.64
CA LYS A 14 -7.95 -18.09 -1.88
C LYS A 14 -9.44 -17.78 -2.09
N CYS A 15 -10.09 -17.20 -1.08
CA CYS A 15 -11.50 -16.88 -1.12
C CYS A 15 -11.85 -15.89 -2.26
N GLN A 16 -12.86 -16.24 -3.06
CA GLN A 16 -13.33 -15.38 -4.15
C GLN A 16 -13.98 -14.09 -3.66
N LYS A 17 -14.75 -14.12 -2.56
CA LYS A 17 -15.32 -12.90 -1.94
C LYS A 17 -14.22 -11.93 -1.49
N TYR A 18 -13.16 -12.45 -0.84
CA TYR A 18 -11.97 -11.66 -0.47
C TYR A 18 -11.33 -11.01 -1.70
N ARG A 19 -11.20 -11.78 -2.79
CA ARG A 19 -10.65 -11.31 -4.06
C ARG A 19 -11.50 -10.20 -4.68
N ALA A 20 -12.81 -10.41 -4.75
CA ALA A 20 -13.76 -9.46 -5.33
C ALA A 20 -13.82 -8.15 -4.55
N ALA A 21 -13.63 -8.18 -3.22
CA ALA A 21 -13.55 -6.98 -2.41
C ALA A 21 -12.36 -6.08 -2.81
N LEU A 22 -11.23 -6.67 -3.22
CA LEU A 22 -9.99 -5.94 -3.49
C LEU A 22 -9.66 -5.73 -4.97
N SER A 23 -10.13 -6.61 -5.85
CA SER A 23 -9.82 -6.55 -7.28
C SER A 23 -11.04 -6.78 -8.15
N GLU A 24 -11.11 -6.03 -9.24
CA GLU A 24 -12.11 -6.19 -10.31
C GLU A 24 -11.73 -7.42 -11.17
N GLU A 25 -12.69 -8.30 -11.44
CA GLU A 25 -12.48 -9.50 -12.29
C GLU A 25 -12.43 -9.14 -13.78
N ASP A 26 -13.14 -8.10 -14.21
CA ASP A 26 -13.27 -7.73 -15.62
C ASP A 26 -12.31 -6.61 -16.03
N LYS A 27 -11.26 -6.98 -16.77
CA LYS A 27 -10.26 -6.06 -17.35
C LYS A 27 -10.81 -5.21 -18.50
N THR A 28 -12.00 -5.55 -19.02
CA THR A 28 -12.56 -5.07 -20.29
C THR A 28 -13.85 -4.25 -20.12
N ALA A 29 -14.72 -4.56 -19.15
CA ALA A 29 -16.06 -3.97 -19.06
C ALA A 29 -16.13 -2.50 -18.61
N ARG A 30 -15.06 -1.89 -18.09
CA ARG A 30 -15.06 -0.47 -17.65
C ARG A 30 -14.10 0.45 -18.41
N VAL A 31 -13.58 -0.02 -19.54
CA VAL A 31 -12.69 0.79 -20.39
C VAL A 31 -13.41 1.98 -21.07
N SER A 32 -14.73 2.08 -20.97
CA SER A 32 -15.52 3.14 -21.62
C SER A 32 -15.79 4.41 -20.80
N GLN A 33 -15.55 4.45 -19.47
CA GLN A 33 -15.92 5.63 -18.65
C GLN A 33 -14.86 6.13 -17.65
N THR A 34 -13.73 5.44 -17.43
CA THR A 34 -12.76 5.81 -16.39
C THR A 34 -11.31 5.94 -16.90
N GLN A 35 -11.13 6.18 -18.21
CA GLN A 35 -9.85 6.05 -18.92
C GLN A 35 -8.69 6.85 -18.34
N GLU A 36 -8.89 8.05 -17.81
CA GLU A 36 -7.77 8.91 -17.40
C GLU A 36 -7.00 8.35 -16.18
N ASN A 37 -7.72 7.85 -15.17
CA ASN A 37 -7.08 7.37 -13.93
C ASN A 37 -6.43 5.98 -14.08
N TYR A 38 -6.85 5.19 -15.06
CA TYR A 38 -6.35 3.83 -15.29
C TYR A 38 -5.32 3.72 -16.45
N CYS A 39 -5.11 4.79 -17.23
CA CYS A 39 -4.14 4.81 -18.33
C CYS A 39 -2.72 4.43 -17.86
N LEU A 40 -2.30 4.93 -16.69
CA LEU A 40 -0.99 4.60 -16.13
C LEU A 40 -0.86 3.12 -15.75
N PHE A 41 -1.94 2.47 -15.28
CA PHE A 41 -1.92 1.06 -14.95
C PHE A 41 -1.73 0.19 -16.19
N LYS A 42 -2.41 0.51 -17.30
CA LYS A 42 -2.23 -0.20 -18.57
C LYS A 42 -0.83 -0.03 -19.15
N GLN A 43 -0.24 1.16 -19.06
CA GLN A 43 1.09 1.42 -19.59
C GLN A 43 2.22 0.75 -18.78
N LEU A 44 1.96 0.42 -17.51
CA LEU A 44 2.95 -0.18 -16.60
C LEU A 44 2.71 -1.68 -16.33
N ASP A 45 1.60 -2.24 -16.79
CA ASP A 45 1.29 -3.66 -16.58
C ASP A 45 2.19 -4.55 -17.45
N ARG A 46 2.86 -5.51 -16.80
CA ARG A 46 3.69 -6.54 -17.44
C ARG A 46 3.00 -7.92 -17.40
N GLY A 47 1.68 -7.94 -17.31
CA GLY A 47 0.86 -9.16 -17.31
C GLY A 47 0.52 -9.72 -15.93
N GLY A 48 0.79 -8.97 -14.85
CA GLY A 48 0.62 -9.44 -13.46
C GLY A 48 -0.04 -8.43 -12.52
N LEU A 49 -0.37 -7.24 -13.00
CA LEU A 49 -0.96 -6.20 -12.16
C LEU A 49 -2.47 -6.40 -12.05
N LEU A 50 -2.97 -6.54 -10.82
CA LEU A 50 -4.41 -6.59 -10.56
C LEU A 50 -5.00 -5.18 -10.60
N TYR A 51 -6.25 -5.08 -11.06
CA TYR A 51 -7.03 -3.84 -11.07
C TYR A 51 -7.74 -3.69 -9.73
N PRO A 52 -7.28 -2.79 -8.84
CA PRO A 52 -7.91 -2.63 -7.54
C PRO A 52 -9.32 -2.05 -7.67
N THR A 53 -10.22 -2.45 -6.77
CA THR A 53 -11.53 -1.79 -6.62
C THR A 53 -11.33 -0.33 -6.15
N LYS A 54 -12.32 0.54 -6.41
CA LYS A 54 -12.31 1.92 -5.88
C LYS A 54 -12.17 1.94 -4.35
N PHE A 55 -12.82 0.99 -3.68
CA PHE A 55 -12.68 0.78 -2.25
C PHE A 55 -11.22 0.55 -1.84
N ALA A 56 -10.55 -0.43 -2.46
CA ALA A 56 -9.16 -0.74 -2.15
C ALA A 56 -8.23 0.46 -2.41
N ILE A 57 -8.46 1.21 -3.50
CA ILE A 57 -7.71 2.45 -3.80
C ILE A 57 -7.90 3.49 -2.70
N ASN A 58 -9.13 3.76 -2.29
CA ASN A 58 -9.43 4.75 -1.26
C ASN A 58 -8.80 4.36 0.07
N ALA A 59 -9.00 3.11 0.51
CA ALA A 59 -8.42 2.61 1.76
C ALA A 59 -6.88 2.68 1.75
N MET A 60 -6.25 2.25 0.65
CA MET A 60 -4.80 2.34 0.49
C MET A 60 -4.27 3.77 0.46
N THR A 61 -5.02 4.71 -0.10
CA THR A 61 -4.64 6.13 -0.14
C THR A 61 -4.56 6.71 1.27
N HIS A 62 -5.55 6.42 2.12
CA HIS A 62 -5.53 6.84 3.53
C HIS A 62 -4.33 6.22 4.25
N ASN A 63 -4.14 4.90 4.14
CA ASN A 63 -3.00 4.22 4.76
C ASN A 63 -1.65 4.77 4.24
N TYR A 64 -1.57 5.10 2.96
CA TYR A 64 -0.36 5.64 2.35
C TYR A 64 0.01 6.99 2.97
N VAL A 65 -0.96 7.91 3.11
CA VAL A 65 -0.73 9.21 3.74
C VAL A 65 -0.26 9.04 5.18
N VAL A 66 -0.95 8.22 5.97
CA VAL A 66 -0.58 7.94 7.36
C VAL A 66 0.84 7.37 7.46
N ALA A 67 1.14 6.32 6.68
CA ALA A 67 2.47 5.69 6.68
C ALA A 67 3.56 6.67 6.21
N GLN A 68 3.29 7.48 5.19
CA GLN A 68 4.23 8.43 4.64
C GLN A 68 4.56 9.53 5.65
N GLU A 69 3.56 10.13 6.29
CA GLU A 69 3.80 11.20 7.27
C GLU A 69 4.50 10.69 8.52
N LEU A 70 4.10 9.51 9.02
CA LEU A 70 4.78 8.89 10.16
C LEU A 70 6.23 8.53 9.84
N SER A 71 6.53 8.03 8.64
CA SER A 71 7.90 7.66 8.25
C SER A 71 8.90 8.81 8.34
N LYS A 72 8.45 10.07 8.23
CA LYS A 72 9.32 11.25 8.38
C LYS A 72 9.70 11.53 9.83
N GLN A 73 8.99 10.94 10.80
CA GLN A 73 9.20 11.19 12.22
C GLN A 73 10.22 10.20 12.81
N ALA A 74 11.33 10.72 13.33
CA ALA A 74 12.39 9.90 13.92
C ALA A 74 11.90 9.03 15.10
N LYS A 75 10.90 9.50 15.86
CA LYS A 75 10.28 8.73 16.95
C LYS A 75 9.56 7.50 16.42
N PHE A 76 8.78 7.64 15.35
CA PHE A 76 8.09 6.54 14.71
C PHE A 76 9.07 5.50 14.13
N MET A 77 10.22 5.95 13.62
CA MET A 77 11.28 5.03 13.14
C MET A 77 11.89 4.15 14.24
N LYS A 78 11.64 4.44 15.51
CA LYS A 78 12.06 3.64 16.67
C LYS A 78 10.95 2.73 17.22
N VAL A 79 9.72 2.86 16.72
CA VAL A 79 8.58 2.06 17.17
C VAL A 79 8.77 0.61 16.70
N PRO A 80 8.70 -0.40 17.59
CA PRO A 80 8.68 -1.79 17.16
C PRO A 80 7.37 -2.08 16.42
N ILE A 81 7.40 -2.94 15.40
CA ILE A 81 6.19 -3.38 14.68
C ILE A 81 5.42 -2.19 14.06
N GLN A 82 6.14 -1.29 13.39
CA GLN A 82 5.59 -0.07 12.76
C GLN A 82 4.34 -0.29 11.90
N HIS A 83 4.26 -1.44 11.20
CA HIS A 83 3.11 -1.75 10.36
C HIS A 83 1.81 -1.92 11.16
N GLN A 84 1.89 -2.46 12.38
CA GLN A 84 0.73 -2.65 13.24
C GLN A 84 0.21 -1.29 13.71
N PHE A 85 1.11 -0.43 14.18
CA PHE A 85 0.77 0.93 14.60
C PHE A 85 0.06 1.72 13.49
N VAL A 86 0.61 1.70 12.26
CA VAL A 86 -0.02 2.37 11.11
C VAL A 86 -1.38 1.76 10.77
N THR A 87 -1.49 0.44 10.83
CA THR A 87 -2.74 -0.27 10.54
C THR A 87 -3.84 0.12 11.52
N GLU A 88 -3.54 0.09 12.82
CA GLU A 88 -4.49 0.45 13.88
C GLU A 88 -4.94 1.91 13.75
N LEU A 89 -3.99 2.84 13.59
CA LEU A 89 -4.31 4.25 13.40
C LEU A 89 -5.16 4.49 12.14
N THR A 90 -4.83 3.83 11.03
CA THR A 90 -5.60 3.98 9.79
C THR A 90 -7.00 3.39 9.92
N MET A 91 -7.14 2.24 10.59
CA MET A 91 -8.45 1.65 10.88
C MET A 91 -9.32 2.60 11.70
N GLU A 92 -8.78 3.19 12.77
CA GLU A 92 -9.48 4.17 13.60
C GLU A 92 -9.96 5.39 12.79
N LEU A 93 -9.10 5.91 11.92
CA LEU A 93 -9.42 7.04 11.04
C LEU A 93 -10.50 6.71 9.98
N LEU A 94 -10.65 5.44 9.60
CA LEU A 94 -11.67 5.01 8.66
C LEU A 94 -12.98 4.64 9.33
N SER A 95 -12.94 4.15 10.58
CA SER A 95 -14.14 3.87 11.39
C SER A 95 -15.02 5.10 11.61
N THR A 96 -14.48 6.31 11.47
CA THR A 96 -15.22 7.57 11.57
C THR A 96 -15.94 7.99 10.27
N ASN A 97 -15.65 7.35 9.13
CA ASN A 97 -16.05 7.81 7.79
C ASN A 97 -16.75 6.73 6.93
N GLU A 98 -17.63 5.92 7.53
CA GLU A 98 -18.36 4.81 6.88
C GLU A 98 -17.41 3.72 6.36
N THR A 99 -17.04 2.76 7.22
CA THR A 99 -16.33 1.56 6.81
C THR A 99 -17.18 0.76 5.82
N PRO A 100 -16.65 0.40 4.64
CA PRO A 100 -17.38 -0.43 3.69
C PRO A 100 -17.67 -1.78 4.29
N ASP A 101 -18.96 -2.03 4.47
CA ASP A 101 -19.47 -3.30 4.96
C ASP A 101 -19.63 -4.24 3.77
N PHE A 102 -18.90 -5.34 3.79
CA PHE A 102 -19.17 -6.46 2.91
C PHE A 102 -19.20 -7.71 3.75
N ASP A 103 -20.15 -8.59 3.42
CA ASP A 103 -20.45 -9.77 4.21
C ASP A 103 -19.20 -10.63 4.42
N ALA A 104 -19.08 -11.19 5.61
CA ALA A 104 -18.07 -12.18 5.91
C ALA A 104 -18.15 -13.32 4.88
N CYS A 105 -17.00 -13.73 4.35
CA CYS A 105 -16.98 -14.84 3.40
C CYS A 105 -17.13 -16.20 4.09
N GLU A 106 -17.31 -17.27 3.33
CA GLU A 106 -17.40 -18.65 3.83
C GLU A 106 -16.18 -19.10 4.67
N GLU A 107 -15.02 -18.47 4.45
CA GLU A 107 -13.79 -18.69 5.23
C GLU A 107 -13.66 -17.77 6.46
N GLY A 108 -14.71 -17.00 6.81
CA GLY A 108 -14.74 -16.10 7.97
C GLY A 108 -14.00 -14.77 7.80
N HIS A 109 -13.54 -14.42 6.59
CA HIS A 109 -12.90 -13.14 6.33
C HIS A 109 -13.91 -11.99 6.41
N THR A 110 -13.78 -11.16 7.45
CA THR A 110 -14.55 -9.92 7.64
C THR A 110 -13.92 -8.75 6.87
N SER A 111 -14.67 -7.66 6.71
CA SER A 111 -14.19 -6.40 6.15
C SER A 111 -12.97 -5.85 6.89
N GLU A 112 -13.00 -5.92 8.22
CA GLU A 112 -11.89 -5.56 9.10
C GLU A 112 -10.62 -6.37 8.78
N LEU A 113 -10.75 -7.69 8.65
CA LEU A 113 -9.60 -8.57 8.39
C LEU A 113 -8.98 -8.29 7.02
N VAL A 114 -9.81 -8.07 6.01
CA VAL A 114 -9.38 -7.70 4.65
C VAL A 114 -8.61 -6.38 4.67
N LEU A 115 -9.15 -5.36 5.36
CA LEU A 115 -8.52 -4.05 5.49
C LEU A 115 -7.19 -4.13 6.25
N LYS A 116 -7.13 -4.85 7.37
CA LYS A 116 -5.90 -5.04 8.13
C LYS A 116 -4.79 -5.68 7.28
N ASN A 117 -5.11 -6.70 6.50
CA ASN A 117 -4.13 -7.33 5.62
C ASN A 117 -3.72 -6.40 4.46
N LEU A 118 -4.66 -5.64 3.89
CA LEU A 118 -4.37 -4.64 2.87
C LEU A 118 -3.41 -3.56 3.40
N PHE A 119 -3.64 -3.06 4.61
CA PHE A 119 -2.80 -2.05 5.29
C PHE A 119 -1.45 -2.60 5.68
N TYR A 120 -1.40 -3.84 6.16
CA TYR A 120 -0.13 -4.53 6.41
C TYR A 120 0.75 -4.54 5.16
N CYS A 121 0.20 -4.97 4.02
CA CYS A 121 0.92 -5.00 2.75
C CYS A 121 1.32 -3.59 2.30
N SER A 122 0.39 -2.64 2.35
CA SER A 122 0.59 -1.26 1.92
C SER A 122 1.71 -0.59 2.72
N THR A 123 1.63 -0.64 4.04
CA THR A 123 2.61 -0.03 4.95
C THR A 123 4.00 -0.62 4.75
N ASN A 124 4.12 -1.95 4.63
CA ASN A 124 5.42 -2.58 4.37
C ASN A 124 6.04 -2.09 3.05
N ILE A 125 5.24 -1.87 2.01
CA ILE A 125 5.73 -1.33 0.74
C ILE A 125 6.19 0.13 0.94
N VAL A 126 5.43 0.96 1.65
CA VAL A 126 5.80 2.36 1.92
C VAL A 126 7.09 2.44 2.71
N LEU A 127 7.20 1.71 3.82
CA LEU A 127 8.37 1.73 4.69
C LEU A 127 9.62 1.21 3.97
N LYS A 128 9.51 0.11 3.22
CA LYS A 128 10.63 -0.39 2.38
C LYS A 128 11.08 0.66 1.37
N ASN A 129 10.15 1.36 0.72
CA ASN A 129 10.48 2.41 -0.23
C ASN A 129 11.12 3.63 0.45
N TYR A 130 10.63 4.02 1.62
CA TYR A 130 11.19 5.10 2.42
C TYR A 130 12.63 4.78 2.84
N CYS A 131 12.86 3.63 3.47
CA CYS A 131 14.19 3.20 3.89
C CYS A 131 15.16 3.12 2.71
N ARG A 132 14.72 2.59 1.56
CA ARG A 132 15.53 2.57 0.34
C ARG A 132 15.93 3.98 -0.11
N LYS A 133 14.99 4.94 -0.16
CA LYS A 133 15.29 6.34 -0.54
C LYS A 133 16.26 7.00 0.42
N VAL A 134 16.11 6.78 1.73
CA VAL A 134 17.02 7.30 2.75
C VAL A 134 18.42 6.71 2.56
N ASN A 135 18.53 5.39 2.40
CA ASN A 135 19.79 4.71 2.18
C ASN A 135 20.48 5.17 0.89
N GLU A 136 19.75 5.31 -0.21
CA GLU A 136 20.29 5.84 -1.47
C GLU A 136 20.84 7.26 -1.30
N LYS A 137 20.14 8.12 -0.54
CA LYS A 137 20.61 9.47 -0.25
C LYS A 137 21.90 9.46 0.59
N LEU A 138 21.97 8.62 1.62
CA LEU A 138 23.17 8.45 2.44
C LEU A 138 24.36 7.95 1.60
N MET A 139 24.14 6.95 0.74
CA MET A 139 25.18 6.39 -0.13
C MET A 139 25.70 7.39 -1.16
N ARG A 140 24.93 8.41 -1.56
CA ARG A 140 25.41 9.51 -2.42
C ARG A 140 26.23 10.56 -1.66
N LEU A 141 26.04 10.70 -0.35
CA LEU A 141 26.74 11.67 0.50
C LEU A 141 28.08 11.13 1.03
N ILE A 142 28.22 9.81 1.19
CA ILE A 142 29.46 9.17 1.65
C ILE A 142 30.65 9.41 0.69
N PRO A 143 30.49 9.33 -0.65
CA PRO A 143 31.56 9.65 -1.61
C PRO A 143 32.00 11.12 -1.60
N SER A 144 31.09 12.08 -1.32
CA SER A 144 31.43 13.50 -1.31
C SER A 144 32.28 13.89 -0.09
N GLN A 145 32.07 13.27 1.07
CA GLN A 145 32.86 13.56 2.26
C GLN A 145 34.27 12.93 2.26
N ARG A 146 34.51 11.88 1.46
CA ARG A 146 35.87 11.32 1.28
C ARG A 146 36.76 12.17 0.38
N LYS A 147 36.21 13.02 -0.48
CA LYS A 147 36.99 13.89 -1.38
C LYS A 147 37.39 15.22 -0.73
N GLU A 148 36.72 15.66 0.34
CA GLU A 148 37.07 16.90 1.05
C GLU A 148 38.15 16.72 2.13
N ASN A 149 38.33 15.49 2.64
CA ASN A 149 39.35 15.19 3.66
C ASN A 149 40.73 14.78 3.08
N VAL A 150 40.92 14.95 1.77
CA VAL A 150 42.23 14.80 1.12
C VAL A 150 42.60 16.17 0.55
N LYS A 151 43.11 17.05 1.39
CA LYS A 151 43.94 18.17 0.94
C LYS A 151 45.39 17.92 1.39
N PRO A 152 46.37 18.13 0.50
CA PRO A 152 47.80 17.98 0.80
C PRO A 152 48.29 18.99 1.83
#